data_AF-A0A258T1L7-F1
#
_entry.id   AF-A0A258T1L7-F1
#
_cell.length_a   1.000
_cell.length_b   1.000
_cell.length_c   1.000
_cell.angle_alpha   90.00
_cell.angle_beta   90.00
_cell.angle_gamma   90.00
#
_symmetry.space_group_name_H-M   'P 1'
#
loop_
_entity.id
_entity.type
_entity.pdbx_description
1 polymer ?
#
loop_
_entity_poly.entity_id
_entity_poly.type
_entity_poly.pdbx_seq_one_letter_code
_entity_poly.pdbx_strand_id
1 'polypeptide(L)' 'MTPDASTWRSSGYEHLDRLTASDLAWEWLRRNDAYDADFEASASGRGTHTPLTEQIRRRWGLRFPRRPPDTAS' A
#
# COMPACT_ATOMS: atom_id res chain seq x y z
N MET A 1 10.23 -39.01 4.43
CA MET A 1 9.68 -38.44 3.18
C MET A 1 9.85 -36.94 3.25
N THR A 2 10.73 -36.37 2.44
CA THR A 2 10.83 -34.91 2.28
C THR A 2 9.67 -34.49 1.38
N PRO A 3 8.84 -33.51 1.77
CA PRO A 3 7.78 -33.03 0.90
C PRO A 3 8.40 -32.49 -0.38
N ASP A 4 7.85 -32.89 -1.53
CA ASP A 4 8.29 -32.37 -2.82
C ASP A 4 7.95 -30.89 -2.90
N ALA A 5 8.97 -30.06 -2.76
CA ALA A 5 8.82 -28.62 -2.87
C ALA A 5 8.57 -28.20 -4.33
N SER A 6 8.80 -29.04 -5.34
CA SER A 6 8.73 -28.65 -6.75
C SER A 6 7.38 -28.04 -7.17
N THR A 7 6.31 -28.36 -6.45
CA THR A 7 4.95 -27.80 -6.65
C THR A 7 4.64 -26.52 -5.88
N TRP A 8 5.57 -25.99 -5.06
CA TRP A 8 5.31 -24.81 -4.21
C TRP A 8 4.89 -23.56 -5.00
N ARG A 9 5.28 -23.45 -6.28
CA ARG A 9 4.84 -22.37 -7.18
C ARG A 9 3.50 -22.64 -7.88
N SER A 10 3.08 -23.90 -7.98
CA SER A 10 1.89 -24.31 -8.75
C SER A 10 0.59 -24.25 -7.96
N SER A 11 0.65 -24.10 -6.64
CA SER A 11 -0.53 -24.12 -5.77
C SER A 11 -0.59 -22.88 -4.87
N GLY A 12 -1.35 -21.88 -5.31
CA GLY A 12 -1.76 -20.73 -4.47
C GLY A 12 -1.18 -19.37 -4.84
N TYR A 13 -0.21 -19.31 -5.76
CA TYR A 13 0.49 -18.06 -6.10
C TYR A 13 0.14 -17.48 -7.47
N GLU A 14 -0.77 -18.10 -8.24
CA GLU A 14 -1.25 -17.53 -9.53
C GLU A 14 -1.78 -16.09 -9.39
N HIS A 15 -2.31 -15.75 -8.22
CA HIS A 15 -2.79 -14.39 -7.97
C HIS A 15 -1.65 -13.36 -8.01
N LEU A 16 -0.44 -13.72 -7.54
CA LEU A 16 0.72 -12.83 -7.55
C LEU A 16 1.20 -12.52 -8.97
N ASP A 17 1.09 -13.46 -9.91
CA ASP A 17 1.46 -13.24 -11.32
C ASP A 17 0.55 -12.23 -12.03
N ARG A 18 -0.64 -11.97 -11.47
CA ARG A 18 -1.58 -10.97 -12.00
C ARG A 18 -1.44 -9.60 -11.33
N LEU A 19 -0.65 -9.49 -10.25
CA LEU A 19 -0.47 -8.23 -9.54
C LEU A 19 0.53 -7.35 -10.29
N THR A 20 0.21 -6.06 -10.40
CA THR A 20 1.23 -5.08 -10.81
C THR A 20 2.25 -4.90 -9.69
N ALA A 21 3.41 -4.32 -10.01
CA ALA A 21 4.39 -3.93 -8.99
C ALA A 21 3.78 -3.02 -7.90
N SER A 22 2.81 -2.20 -8.26
CA SER A 22 2.08 -1.33 -7.33
C SER A 22 1.14 -2.13 -6.43
N ASP A 23 0.41 -3.11 -6.95
CA ASP A 23 -0.49 -3.94 -6.14
C ASP A 23 0.30 -4.80 -5.15
N LEU A 24 1.43 -5.39 -5.59
CA LEU A 24 2.31 -6.14 -4.71
C LEU A 24 2.86 -5.25 -3.60
N ALA A 25 3.38 -4.06 -3.93
CA ALA A 25 3.89 -3.11 -2.95
C ALA A 25 2.80 -2.71 -1.92
N TRP A 26 1.56 -2.54 -2.37
CA TRP A 26 0.43 -2.22 -1.49
C TRP A 26 0.08 -3.37 -0.53
N GLU A 27 0.11 -4.62 -0.99
CA GLU A 27 -0.15 -5.79 -0.15
C GLU A 27 0.87 -5.96 0.98
N TRP A 28 2.13 -5.59 0.75
CA TRP A 28 3.15 -5.55 1.80
C TRP A 28 2.98 -4.36 2.74
N LEU A 29 2.66 -3.19 2.20
CA LEU A 29 2.51 -1.98 2.98
C LEU A 29 1.34 -2.06 3.97
N ARG A 30 0.18 -2.57 3.54
CA ARG A 30 -1.01 -2.69 4.39
C ARG A 30 -0.89 -3.75 5.50
N ARG A 31 0.12 -4.62 5.44
CA ARG A 31 0.42 -5.62 6.49
C ARG A 31 1.51 -5.16 7.44
N ASN A 32 2.02 -3.95 7.27
CA ASN A 32 3.06 -3.38 8.12
C ASN A 32 2.41 -2.65 9.31
N ASP A 33 2.63 -3.14 10.53
CA ASP A 33 2.04 -2.57 11.75
C ASP A 33 2.43 -1.11 11.97
N ALA A 34 3.63 -0.70 11.55
CA ALA A 34 4.06 0.70 11.65
C ALA A 34 3.35 1.60 10.63
N TYR A 35 3.01 1.06 9.45
CA TYR A 35 2.16 1.78 8.49
C TYR A 35 0.75 1.93 9.02
N ASP A 36 0.19 0.88 9.61
CA ASP A 36 -1.15 0.89 10.20
C ASP A 36 -1.26 1.92 11.33
N ALA A 37 -0.28 1.94 12.25
CA ALA A 37 -0.23 2.93 13.33
C ALA A 37 -0.09 4.37 12.82
N ASP A 38 0.74 4.60 11.80
CA ASP A 38 0.88 5.91 11.16
C ASP A 38 -0.43 6.34 10.49
N PHE A 39 -1.09 5.42 9.80
CA PHE A 39 -2.35 5.66 9.11
C PHE A 39 -3.47 6.01 10.09
N GLU A 40 -3.64 5.24 11.16
CA GLU A 40 -4.62 5.52 12.23
C GLU A 40 -4.35 6.85 12.93
N ALA A 41 -3.08 7.16 13.24
CA ALA A 41 -2.69 8.46 13.77
C ALA A 41 -3.08 9.60 12.80
N SER A 42 -3.04 9.35 11.50
CA SER A 42 -3.47 10.32 10.48
C SER A 42 -4.96 10.48 10.31
N ALA A 43 -5.71 9.38 10.37
CA ALA A 43 -7.16 9.37 10.26
C ALA A 43 -7.83 9.96 11.52
N SER A 44 -7.20 9.80 12.69
CA SER A 44 -7.68 10.32 13.97
C SER A 44 -7.53 11.85 14.11
N GLY A 45 -6.66 12.47 13.31
CA GLY A 45 -6.35 13.90 13.32
C GLY A 45 -7.43 14.77 12.68
N ARG A 46 -8.62 14.86 13.31
CA ARG A 46 -9.71 15.77 12.92
C ARG A 46 -9.23 17.24 12.91
N GLY A 47 -8.78 17.74 11.76
CA GLY A 47 -8.60 19.18 11.52
C GLY A 47 -7.45 19.59 10.60
N THR A 48 -6.42 18.77 10.42
CA THR A 48 -5.27 19.07 9.54
C THR A 48 -4.83 17.83 8.76
N HIS A 49 -5.73 17.27 7.96
CA HIS A 49 -5.44 16.10 7.12
C HIS A 49 -4.30 16.35 6.12
N THR A 50 -4.20 17.55 5.55
CA THR A 50 -3.25 17.85 4.46
C THR A 50 -1.77 17.67 4.84
N PRO A 51 -1.23 18.25 5.94
CA PRO A 51 0.17 18.06 6.30
C PRO A 51 0.50 16.61 6.70
N LEU A 52 -0.43 15.93 7.36
CA LEU A 52 -0.22 14.57 7.89
C LEU A 52 -0.26 13.51 6.77
N THR A 53 -1.13 13.69 5.76
CA THR A 53 -1.12 12.87 4.55
C THR A 53 0.17 13.05 3.74
N GLU A 54 0.71 14.27 3.62
CA GLU A 54 2.00 14.49 2.94
C GLU A 54 3.18 13.83 3.68
N GLN A 55 3.15 13.84 5.01
CA GLN A 55 4.19 13.19 5.82
C GLN A 55 4.18 11.67 5.65
N ILE A 56 3.01 11.03 5.69
CA ILE A 56 2.87 9.59 5.43
C ILE A 56 3.31 9.24 4.02
N ARG A 57 2.95 10.06 3.03
CA ARG A 57 3.37 9.85 1.64
C ARG A 57 4.88 9.88 1.49
N ARG A 58 5.57 10.82 2.15
CA ARG A 58 7.03 10.92 2.11
C ARG A 58 7.72 9.76 2.83
N ARG A 59 7.19 9.37 4.00
CA ARG A 59 7.75 8.28 4.82
C ARG A 59 7.63 6.93 4.12
N TRP A 60 6.51 6.66 3.44
CA TRP A 60 6.21 5.37 2.83
C TRP A 60 6.35 5.37 1.30
N GLY A 61 6.79 6.48 0.68
CA GLY A 61 7.00 6.59 -0.76
C GLY A 61 5.72 6.56 -1.60
N LEU A 62 4.56 6.87 -1.02
CA LEU A 62 3.26 6.80 -1.69
C LEU A 62 3.07 7.93 -2.72
N ARG A 63 3.07 7.56 -4.00
CA ARG A 63 2.68 8.43 -5.11
C ARG A 63 1.21 8.24 -5.45
N PHE A 64 0.34 9.01 -4.79
CA PHE A 64 -1.01 9.23 -5.32
C PHE A 64 -0.94 10.21 -6.50
N PRO A 65 -1.71 9.98 -7.57
CA PRO A 65 -1.94 11.00 -8.58
C PRO A 65 -2.41 12.27 -7.87
N ARG A 66 -1.75 13.41 -8.09
CA ARG A 66 -2.29 14.70 -7.64
C ARG A 66 -3.67 14.83 -8.27
N ARG A 67 -4.67 15.23 -7.47
CA ARG A 67 -5.99 15.58 -7.99
C ARG A 67 -5.77 16.49 -9.20
N PRO A 68 -6.32 16.18 -10.39
CA PRO A 68 -6.23 17.09 -11.51
C PRO A 68 -6.73 18.46 -11.06
N PRO A 69 -6.10 19.57 -11.48
CA PRO A 69 -6.55 20.89 -11.11
C PRO A 69 -8.03 21.00 -11.46
N ASP A 70 -8.82 21.45 -10.48
CA ASP A 70 -10.24 21.72 -10.69
C ASP A 70 -10.31 22.72 -11.84
N THR A 71 -10.73 22.23 -13.01
CA THR A 71 -10.83 23.08 -14.19
C THR A 71 -12.16 23.79 -14.05
N ALA A 72 -12.19 24.79 -13.17
CA ALA A 72 -13.33 25.68 -13.02
C ALA A 72 -13.48 26.45 -14.35
N SER A 73 -14.59 26.21 -15.04
CA SER A 73 -15.14 27.07 -16.10
C SER A 73 -16.26 27.91 -15.52
#